data_AF-A0A0M6V1Q0-F1
#
_entry.id   AF-A0A0M6V1Q0-F1
#
_cell.length_a   1.000
_cell.length_b   1.000
_cell.length_c   1.000
_cell.angle_alpha   90.00
_cell.angle_beta   90.00
_cell.angle_gamma   90.00
#
_symmetry.space_group_name_H-M   'P 1'
#
loop_
_entity.id
_entity.type
_entity.pdbx_description
1 polymer ?
#
loop_
_entity_poly.entity_id
_entity_poly.type
_entity_poly.pdbx_seq_one_letter_code
_entity_poly.pdbx_strand_id
1 'polypeptide(L)'
;PEKTAKRRAKHLNVHEAGKADCGVKSNLKSIPGVMTIRGCAYAGSKGVVWGPIKDMIHISHGPVGCGQYSWGSRRNYYAGTTGIDTFVTFQFTSDFQEKDIVFGGDKKLAQLIDELQELFPLNNGITIQSECPIGLIGDDIEAVSKAKSKEYGGKTIVPVRCEGFRGVSQSLGHHIANDAVRDWVFDKLTPEKSRFEPTPYDVAIIGDYNIGGDAWSSRILLEEMGLRVIAQWSGDGSLAELEATPKAKLNILHCYRSMNYISRH
;
A
#
# COMPACT_ATOMS: atom_id res chain seq x y z
N PRO A 1 -16.16 -28.10 19.02
CA PRO A 1 -14.76 -28.58 18.99
C PRO A 1 -14.40 -29.33 17.69
N GLU A 2 -15.16 -30.36 17.33
CA GLU A 2 -14.91 -31.21 16.15
C GLU A 2 -14.92 -30.45 14.81
N LYS A 3 -15.88 -29.54 14.62
CA LYS A 3 -15.94 -28.66 13.43
C LYS A 3 -14.65 -27.85 13.25
N THR A 4 -14.09 -27.34 14.35
CA THR A 4 -12.82 -26.59 14.34
C THR A 4 -11.66 -27.52 14.01
N ALA A 5 -11.59 -28.70 14.63
CA ALA A 5 -10.56 -29.71 14.35
C ALA A 5 -10.55 -30.13 12.86
N LYS A 6 -11.71 -30.48 12.30
CA LYS A 6 -11.84 -30.86 10.88
C LYS A 6 -11.42 -29.75 9.93
N ARG A 7 -11.68 -28.48 10.27
CA ARG A 7 -11.22 -27.34 9.49
C ARG A 7 -9.70 -27.13 9.63
N ARG A 8 -9.16 -27.19 10.85
CA ARG A 8 -7.73 -27.00 11.14
C ARG A 8 -6.86 -28.08 10.52
N ALA A 9 -7.33 -29.33 10.48
CA ALA A 9 -6.62 -30.44 9.84
C ALA A 9 -6.26 -30.16 8.37
N LYS A 10 -7.07 -29.37 7.65
CA LYS A 10 -6.79 -29.00 6.25
C LYS A 10 -5.64 -27.98 6.11
N HIS A 11 -5.20 -27.36 7.20
CA HIS A 11 -4.17 -26.32 7.23
C HIS A 11 -2.84 -26.82 7.79
N LEU A 12 -2.75 -28.11 8.12
CA LEU A 12 -1.59 -28.73 8.73
C LEU A 12 -1.24 -29.96 7.90
N ASN A 13 0.01 -30.06 7.48
CA ASN A 13 0.52 -31.26 6.82
C ASN A 13 2.03 -31.36 7.08
N VAL A 14 2.58 -32.55 6.86
CA VAL A 14 4.03 -32.79 6.92
C VAL A 14 4.60 -32.54 5.52
N HIS A 15 5.75 -31.87 5.46
CA HIS A 15 6.44 -31.65 4.19
C HIS A 15 6.96 -32.99 3.65
N GLU A 16 6.79 -33.20 2.35
CA GLU A 16 7.29 -34.38 1.65
C GLU A 16 8.15 -33.94 0.45
N ALA A 17 9.41 -34.38 0.46
CA ALA A 17 10.35 -34.06 -0.60
C ALA A 17 9.86 -34.58 -1.97
N GLY A 18 10.03 -33.79 -3.02
CA GLY A 18 9.62 -34.14 -4.38
C GLY A 18 8.13 -33.90 -4.70
N LYS A 19 7.29 -33.55 -3.73
CA LYS A 19 5.91 -33.10 -4.01
C LYS A 19 5.90 -31.65 -4.49
N ALA A 20 5.02 -31.38 -5.45
CA ALA A 20 4.85 -30.05 -6.04
C ALA A 20 4.14 -29.05 -5.10
N ASP A 21 3.41 -29.54 -4.10
CA ASP A 21 2.78 -28.71 -3.06
C ASP A 21 2.84 -29.38 -1.68
N CYS A 22 2.53 -28.59 -0.65
CA CYS A 22 2.54 -29.03 0.75
C CYS A 22 1.22 -29.73 1.18
N GLY A 23 0.27 -29.97 0.27
CA GLY A 23 -1.02 -30.60 0.56
C GLY A 23 -1.96 -29.82 1.49
N VAL A 24 -1.63 -28.57 1.82
CA VAL A 24 -2.44 -27.73 2.72
C VAL A 24 -3.38 -26.82 1.96
N LYS A 25 -4.56 -26.57 2.53
CA LYS A 25 -5.42 -25.46 2.10
C LYS A 25 -4.92 -24.16 2.73
N SER A 26 -4.87 -23.09 1.95
CA SER A 26 -4.46 -21.75 2.38
C SER A 26 -5.48 -20.71 1.92
N ASN A 27 -5.31 -19.45 2.33
CA ASN A 27 -6.20 -18.33 1.95
C ASN A 27 -7.71 -18.53 2.22
N LEU A 28 -8.06 -19.20 3.32
CA LEU A 28 -9.44 -19.36 3.79
C LEU A 28 -9.71 -18.49 5.03
N LYS A 29 -11.00 -18.19 5.31
CA LYS A 29 -11.42 -17.46 6.51
C LYS A 29 -10.86 -18.09 7.80
N SER A 30 -10.27 -17.25 8.67
CA SER A 30 -9.87 -17.65 10.01
C SER A 30 -11.07 -18.20 10.80
N ILE A 31 -10.81 -19.13 11.72
CA ILE A 31 -11.86 -19.66 12.59
C ILE A 31 -12.08 -18.67 13.74
N PRO A 32 -13.33 -18.31 14.10
CA PRO A 32 -13.58 -17.44 15.24
C PRO A 32 -13.02 -18.02 16.56
N GLY A 33 -12.46 -17.15 17.41
CA GLY A 33 -12.03 -17.51 18.77
C GLY A 33 -10.74 -18.34 18.88
N VAL A 34 -9.98 -18.52 17.79
CA VAL A 34 -8.74 -19.33 17.81
C VAL A 34 -7.46 -18.49 17.90
N MET A 35 -7.57 -17.21 18.22
CA MET A 35 -6.43 -16.29 18.35
C MET A 35 -5.51 -16.31 17.11
N THR A 36 -6.10 -16.07 15.94
CA THR A 36 -5.34 -16.02 14.68
C THR A 36 -4.29 -14.90 14.72
N ILE A 37 -3.15 -15.12 14.08
CA ILE A 37 -2.03 -14.14 13.99
C ILE A 37 -2.21 -13.23 12.75
N ARG A 38 -3.30 -13.38 12.00
CA ARG A 38 -3.57 -12.55 10.82
C ARG A 38 -4.01 -11.14 11.22
N GLY A 39 -3.63 -10.17 10.39
CA GLY A 39 -4.24 -8.84 10.34
C GLY A 39 -5.40 -8.77 9.34
N CYS A 40 -5.65 -7.56 8.81
CA CYS A 40 -6.74 -7.25 7.89
C CYS A 40 -6.25 -6.66 6.56
N ALA A 41 -7.17 -6.38 5.61
CA ALA A 41 -6.83 -5.78 4.32
C ALA A 41 -6.16 -4.39 4.47
N TYR A 42 -6.63 -3.54 5.38
CA TYR A 42 -5.99 -2.23 5.65
C TYR A 42 -4.50 -2.40 6.00
N ALA A 43 -4.15 -3.37 6.83
CA ALA A 43 -2.76 -3.65 7.18
C ALA A 43 -1.93 -4.05 5.95
N GLY A 44 -2.49 -4.83 5.02
CA GLY A 44 -1.83 -5.17 3.77
C GLY A 44 -1.75 -4.01 2.77
N SER A 45 -2.72 -3.10 2.77
CA SER A 45 -2.70 -1.92 1.90
C SER A 45 -1.81 -0.83 2.49
N LYS A 46 -2.29 -0.13 3.54
CA LYS A 46 -1.60 0.97 4.19
C LYS A 46 -0.30 0.54 4.84
N GLY A 47 -0.35 -0.51 5.66
CA GLY A 47 0.79 -0.92 6.48
C GLY A 47 1.93 -1.57 5.69
N VAL A 48 1.64 -2.19 4.53
CA VAL A 48 2.64 -2.94 3.75
C VAL A 48 2.98 -2.26 2.44
N VAL A 49 1.98 -1.95 1.58
CA VAL A 49 2.22 -1.50 0.20
C VAL A 49 2.35 0.01 0.09
N TRP A 50 1.37 0.76 0.59
CA TRP A 50 1.33 2.21 0.41
C TRP A 50 2.23 2.96 1.39
N GLY A 51 2.15 2.64 2.68
CA GLY A 51 2.82 3.37 3.75
C GLY A 51 4.33 3.59 3.59
N PRO A 52 5.10 2.70 2.94
CA PRO A 52 6.53 2.94 2.68
C PRO A 52 6.85 4.00 1.61
N ILE A 53 5.87 4.45 0.79
CA ILE A 53 6.11 5.44 -0.28
C ILE A 53 6.32 6.81 0.37
N LYS A 54 7.56 7.27 0.36
CA LYS A 54 8.01 8.24 1.37
C LYS A 54 7.50 9.65 1.19
N ASP A 55 7.31 10.09 -0.05
CA ASP A 55 6.96 11.46 -0.42
C ASP A 55 5.45 11.67 -0.61
N MET A 56 4.64 10.66 -0.28
CA MET A 56 3.19 10.74 -0.27
C MET A 56 2.64 10.81 1.16
N ILE A 57 1.48 11.45 1.32
CA ILE A 57 0.72 11.43 2.56
C ILE A 57 -0.32 10.30 2.52
N HIS A 58 -0.34 9.47 3.55
CA HIS A 58 -1.27 8.34 3.66
C HIS A 58 -2.29 8.57 4.76
N ILE A 59 -3.51 8.96 4.38
CA ILE A 59 -4.62 9.20 5.31
C ILE A 59 -5.20 7.86 5.73
N SER A 60 -5.16 7.56 7.03
CA SER A 60 -5.93 6.47 7.64
C SER A 60 -7.36 6.98 7.84
N HIS A 61 -8.23 6.70 6.87
CA HIS A 61 -9.55 7.29 6.80
C HIS A 61 -10.56 6.42 7.57
N GLY A 62 -10.89 6.88 8.77
CA GLY A 62 -11.72 6.20 9.75
C GLY A 62 -11.47 6.73 11.16
N PRO A 63 -11.85 5.97 12.20
CA PRO A 63 -11.53 6.26 13.59
C PRO A 63 -10.02 6.24 13.87
N VAL A 64 -9.58 6.74 15.03
CA VAL A 64 -8.14 6.86 15.36
C VAL A 64 -7.34 5.53 15.39
N GLY A 65 -8.01 4.40 15.59
CA GLY A 65 -7.36 3.14 15.97
C GLY A 65 -6.38 2.57 14.96
N CYS A 66 -6.79 2.32 13.71
CA CYS A 66 -5.94 1.56 12.78
C CYS A 66 -4.65 2.31 12.42
N GLY A 67 -4.75 3.63 12.22
CA GLY A 67 -3.59 4.48 12.02
C GLY A 67 -2.65 4.47 13.22
N GLN A 68 -3.17 4.60 14.44
CA GLN A 68 -2.35 4.64 15.67
C GLN A 68 -1.55 3.34 15.88
N TYR A 69 -2.19 2.16 15.78
CA TYR A 69 -1.51 0.88 16.01
C TYR A 69 -0.53 0.50 14.88
N SER A 70 -0.68 1.10 13.71
CA SER A 70 0.23 0.90 12.57
C SER A 70 1.34 1.97 12.49
N TRP A 71 1.37 2.94 13.39
CA TRP A 71 2.32 4.04 13.37
C TRP A 71 3.70 3.58 13.84
N GLY A 72 4.67 3.57 12.93
CA GLY A 72 6.06 3.19 13.24
C GLY A 72 6.25 1.71 13.60
N SER A 73 5.23 0.86 13.51
CA SER A 73 5.31 -0.55 13.89
C SER A 73 6.05 -1.42 12.87
N ARG A 74 6.23 -0.92 11.65
CA ARG A 74 6.97 -1.59 10.57
C ARG A 74 8.20 -0.78 10.19
N ARG A 75 9.36 -1.44 10.18
CA ARG A 75 10.68 -0.81 9.97
C ARG A 75 11.03 -0.61 8.48
N ASN A 76 10.08 -0.18 7.65
CA ASN A 76 10.34 0.16 6.24
C ASN A 76 11.14 1.47 6.17
N TYR A 77 12.46 1.35 6.12
CA TYR A 77 13.39 2.48 6.17
C TYR A 77 13.28 3.35 4.92
N TYR A 78 13.57 4.63 5.10
CA TYR A 78 13.57 5.64 4.06
C TYR A 78 14.58 6.74 4.39
N ALA A 79 15.02 7.48 3.39
CA ALA A 79 15.84 8.67 3.52
C ALA A 79 15.04 9.91 3.09
N GLY A 80 15.05 10.94 3.94
CA GLY A 80 14.37 12.23 3.74
C GLY A 80 14.25 13.01 5.04
N THR A 81 13.61 14.18 4.99
CA THR A 81 13.30 15.02 6.15
C THR A 81 11.83 14.88 6.54
N THR A 82 11.57 14.05 7.57
CA THR A 82 10.22 13.72 8.00
C THR A 82 9.40 14.96 8.37
N GLY A 83 8.20 15.07 7.81
CA GLY A 83 7.29 16.21 8.02
C GLY A 83 7.52 17.38 7.07
N ILE A 84 8.57 17.32 6.24
CA ILE A 84 8.85 18.31 5.19
C ILE A 84 8.62 17.68 3.82
N ASP A 85 9.50 16.77 3.39
CA ASP A 85 9.46 16.13 2.06
C ASP A 85 9.10 14.65 2.13
N THR A 86 9.08 14.08 3.33
CA THR A 86 8.78 12.66 3.56
C THR A 86 7.88 12.46 4.78
N PHE A 87 7.04 11.42 4.76
CA PHE A 87 5.90 11.32 5.71
C PHE A 87 5.63 9.91 6.27
N VAL A 88 6.48 8.93 5.99
CA VAL A 88 6.29 7.50 6.35
C VAL A 88 6.00 7.29 7.85
N THR A 89 6.69 8.03 8.73
CA THR A 89 6.54 7.91 10.18
C THR A 89 5.67 9.01 10.77
N PHE A 90 4.73 9.56 10.00
CA PHE A 90 3.60 10.32 10.50
C PHE A 90 2.34 9.45 10.53
N GLN A 91 1.38 9.85 11.37
CA GLN A 91 0.05 9.28 11.38
C GLN A 91 -0.93 10.38 10.99
N PHE A 92 -1.44 10.31 9.76
CA PHE A 92 -2.53 11.15 9.29
C PHE A 92 -3.82 10.34 9.38
N THR A 93 -4.85 10.93 9.96
CA THR A 93 -6.17 10.31 10.07
C THR A 93 -7.26 11.36 10.01
N SER A 94 -8.43 10.93 9.55
CA SER A 94 -9.65 11.72 9.66
C SER A 94 -10.30 11.65 11.04
N ASP A 95 -9.83 10.79 11.95
CA ASP A 95 -10.34 10.61 13.32
C ASP A 95 -11.87 10.68 13.42
N PHE A 96 -12.54 9.70 12.83
CA PHE A 96 -14.01 9.66 12.78
C PHE A 96 -14.61 9.69 14.17
N GLN A 97 -15.52 10.64 14.36
CA GLN A 97 -16.41 10.74 15.50
C GLN A 97 -17.79 10.17 15.14
N GLU A 98 -18.67 10.03 16.13
CA GLU A 98 -20.01 9.49 15.91
C GLU A 98 -20.80 10.24 14.83
N LYS A 99 -20.68 11.58 14.78
CA LYS A 99 -21.30 12.40 13.73
C LYS A 99 -20.84 12.01 12.32
N ASP A 100 -19.58 11.60 12.16
CA ASP A 100 -19.02 11.23 10.86
C ASP A 100 -19.55 9.85 10.43
N ILE A 101 -19.86 8.98 11.40
CA ILE A 101 -20.54 7.69 11.15
C ILE A 101 -22.00 7.91 10.75
N VAL A 102 -22.70 8.84 11.40
CA VAL A 102 -24.12 9.10 11.15
C VAL A 102 -24.36 9.85 9.84
N PHE A 103 -23.50 10.81 9.51
CA PHE A 103 -23.73 11.74 8.39
C PHE A 103 -22.75 11.56 7.22
N GLY A 104 -21.82 10.61 7.32
CA GLY A 104 -20.78 10.38 6.30
C GLY A 104 -19.56 11.27 6.49
N GLY A 105 -18.42 10.81 5.97
CA GLY A 105 -17.10 11.42 6.11
C GLY A 105 -16.62 12.24 4.91
N ASP A 106 -17.30 12.20 3.77
CA ASP A 106 -16.81 12.78 2.50
C ASP A 106 -16.47 14.27 2.61
N LYS A 107 -17.32 15.06 3.29
CA LYS A 107 -17.06 16.49 3.51
C LYS A 107 -15.84 16.73 4.41
N LYS A 108 -15.68 15.92 5.45
CA LYS A 108 -14.53 15.97 6.35
C LYS A 108 -13.25 15.58 5.61
N LEU A 109 -13.32 14.58 4.73
CA LEU A 109 -12.20 14.16 3.89
C LEU A 109 -11.75 15.26 2.92
N ALA A 110 -12.70 15.93 2.26
CA ALA A 110 -12.40 17.05 1.37
C ALA A 110 -11.66 18.18 2.12
N GLN A 111 -12.19 18.59 3.27
CA GLN A 111 -11.58 19.60 4.15
C GLN A 111 -10.19 19.16 4.64
N LEU A 112 -10.04 17.90 5.05
CA LEU A 112 -8.76 17.35 5.48
C LEU A 112 -7.70 17.42 4.38
N ILE A 113 -8.07 17.12 3.12
CA ILE A 113 -7.15 17.25 1.99
C ILE A 113 -6.70 18.71 1.84
N ASP A 114 -7.59 19.68 2.04
CA ASP A 114 -7.23 21.11 1.98
C ASP A 114 -6.22 21.50 3.05
N GLU A 115 -6.45 21.07 4.29
CA GLU A 115 -5.54 21.30 5.41
C GLU A 115 -4.16 20.66 5.17
N LEU A 116 -4.11 19.45 4.60
CA LEU A 116 -2.85 18.78 4.28
C LEU A 116 -2.07 19.51 3.19
N GLN A 117 -2.77 20.11 2.22
CA GLN A 117 -2.15 20.88 1.15
C GLN A 117 -1.56 22.20 1.66
N GLU A 118 -2.17 22.81 2.66
CA GLU A 118 -1.65 24.01 3.33
C GLU A 118 -0.47 23.69 4.26
N LEU A 119 -0.61 22.66 5.12
CA LEU A 119 0.37 22.33 6.15
C LEU A 119 1.59 21.56 5.64
N PHE A 120 1.43 20.78 4.56
CA PHE A 120 2.48 19.92 4.00
C PHE A 120 2.62 20.14 2.48
N PRO A 121 2.97 21.36 2.04
CA PRO A 121 2.89 21.73 0.62
C PRO A 121 3.81 20.91 -0.31
N LEU A 122 4.86 20.29 0.24
CA LEU A 122 5.83 19.49 -0.52
C LEU A 122 5.42 18.02 -0.70
N ASN A 123 4.23 17.59 -0.23
CA ASN A 123 3.78 16.23 -0.51
C ASN A 123 3.54 16.03 -2.02
N ASN A 124 4.01 14.92 -2.59
CA ASN A 124 3.88 14.64 -4.03
C ASN A 124 2.55 13.95 -4.39
N GLY A 125 1.83 13.45 -3.40
CA GLY A 125 0.51 12.86 -3.59
C GLY A 125 -0.11 12.41 -2.29
N ILE A 126 -1.39 12.04 -2.36
CA ILE A 126 -2.18 11.63 -1.20
C ILE A 126 -2.81 10.27 -1.50
N THR A 127 -2.85 9.39 -0.50
CA THR A 127 -3.70 8.19 -0.57
C THR A 127 -4.69 8.17 0.57
N ILE A 128 -5.90 7.69 0.29
CA ILE A 128 -7.01 7.60 1.23
C ILE A 128 -7.22 6.12 1.55
N GLN A 129 -6.70 5.68 2.68
CA GLN A 129 -6.69 4.28 3.10
C GLN A 129 -7.94 4.00 3.92
N SER A 130 -8.97 3.42 3.31
CA SER A 130 -10.25 3.17 3.97
C SER A 130 -10.11 2.19 5.13
N GLU A 131 -10.57 2.59 6.31
CA GLU A 131 -10.82 1.70 7.43
C GLU A 131 -12.23 1.09 7.35
N CYS A 132 -12.60 0.23 8.30
CA CYS A 132 -13.85 -0.53 8.25
C CYS A 132 -15.13 0.31 8.04
N PRO A 133 -15.33 1.46 8.70
CA PRO A 133 -16.61 2.17 8.59
C PRO A 133 -16.92 2.74 7.21
N ILE A 134 -15.89 3.13 6.45
CA ILE A 134 -16.05 3.87 5.17
C ILE A 134 -16.94 3.12 4.19
N GLY A 135 -16.65 1.82 3.98
CA GLY A 135 -17.46 0.98 3.10
C GLY A 135 -18.81 0.56 3.66
N LEU A 136 -19.02 0.68 4.98
CA LEU A 136 -20.28 0.32 5.63
C LEU A 136 -21.30 1.46 5.57
N ILE A 137 -20.84 2.70 5.69
CA ILE A 137 -21.71 3.89 5.65
C ILE A 137 -21.92 4.44 4.24
N GLY A 138 -21.13 3.97 3.26
CA GLY A 138 -21.32 4.29 1.85
C GLY A 138 -20.68 5.60 1.40
N ASP A 139 -19.65 6.08 2.10
CA ASP A 139 -18.83 7.23 1.68
C ASP A 139 -18.23 7.00 0.27
N ASP A 140 -18.21 8.04 -0.58
CA ASP A 140 -17.69 8.02 -1.96
C ASP A 140 -16.33 8.73 -2.07
N ILE A 141 -15.31 8.06 -1.53
CA ILE A 141 -13.93 8.59 -1.55
C ILE A 141 -13.36 8.72 -2.96
N GLU A 142 -13.87 7.99 -3.95
CA GLU A 142 -13.46 8.12 -5.35
C GLU A 142 -13.94 9.44 -5.95
N ALA A 143 -15.18 9.84 -5.66
CA ALA A 143 -15.70 11.15 -6.07
C ALA A 143 -14.89 12.29 -5.43
N VAL A 144 -14.63 12.20 -4.12
CA VAL A 144 -13.80 13.19 -3.40
C VAL A 144 -12.39 13.26 -4.01
N SER A 145 -11.74 12.12 -4.23
CA SER A 145 -10.38 12.05 -4.80
C SER A 145 -10.30 12.72 -6.18
N LYS A 146 -11.27 12.44 -7.07
CA LYS A 146 -11.33 13.05 -8.41
C LYS A 146 -11.55 14.56 -8.33
N ALA A 147 -12.48 15.01 -7.48
CA ALA A 147 -12.80 16.42 -7.32
C ALA A 147 -11.57 17.19 -6.80
N LYS A 148 -10.94 16.73 -5.72
CA LYS A 148 -9.77 17.38 -5.13
C LYS A 148 -8.53 17.27 -6.02
N SER A 149 -8.34 16.17 -6.75
CA SER A 149 -7.25 16.06 -7.73
C SER A 149 -7.39 17.13 -8.82
N LYS A 150 -8.60 17.33 -9.35
CA LYS A 150 -8.87 18.39 -10.33
C LYS A 150 -8.64 19.79 -9.76
N GLU A 151 -9.10 20.04 -8.53
CA GLU A 151 -8.92 21.31 -7.83
C GLU A 151 -7.44 21.65 -7.63
N TYR A 152 -6.63 20.67 -7.24
CA TYR A 152 -5.18 20.81 -7.03
C TYR A 152 -4.36 20.51 -8.30
N GLY A 153 -4.86 20.93 -9.47
CA GLY A 153 -4.06 20.92 -10.71
C GLY A 153 -3.61 19.55 -11.19
N GLY A 154 -4.38 18.49 -10.92
CA GLY A 154 -4.04 17.12 -11.32
C GLY A 154 -3.14 16.38 -10.33
N LYS A 155 -3.06 16.87 -9.08
CA LYS A 155 -2.36 16.19 -7.98
C LYS A 155 -2.86 14.74 -7.84
N THR A 156 -1.93 13.80 -7.65
CA THR A 156 -2.25 12.38 -7.53
C THR A 156 -2.90 12.12 -6.17
N ILE A 157 -4.22 11.84 -6.18
CA ILE A 157 -5.00 11.49 -4.99
C ILE A 157 -5.64 10.13 -5.23
N VAL A 158 -5.24 9.13 -4.44
CA VAL A 158 -5.56 7.72 -4.67
C VAL A 158 -6.54 7.21 -3.60
N PRO A 159 -7.81 6.94 -3.95
CA PRO A 159 -8.74 6.25 -3.07
C PRO A 159 -8.41 4.75 -3.02
N VAL A 160 -8.29 4.20 -1.82
CA VAL A 160 -7.95 2.78 -1.63
C VAL A 160 -8.98 2.12 -0.72
N ARG A 161 -9.87 1.34 -1.33
CA ARG A 161 -10.94 0.57 -0.66
C ARG A 161 -10.39 -0.68 0.04
N CYS A 162 -9.54 -0.46 1.05
CA CYS A 162 -8.87 -1.49 1.83
C CYS A 162 -9.52 -1.78 3.18
N GLU A 163 -10.83 -1.59 3.30
CA GLU A 163 -11.58 -1.76 4.55
C GLU A 163 -11.29 -3.15 5.17
N GLY A 164 -11.06 -3.19 6.48
CA GLY A 164 -10.53 -4.37 7.16
C GLY A 164 -11.42 -5.62 7.09
N PHE A 165 -12.72 -5.45 6.81
CA PHE A 165 -13.66 -6.56 6.63
C PHE A 165 -13.51 -7.28 5.27
N ARG A 166 -12.79 -6.68 4.31
CA ARG A 166 -12.59 -7.27 2.98
C ARG A 166 -11.60 -8.43 3.05
N GLY A 167 -11.94 -9.53 2.39
CA GLY A 167 -11.07 -10.70 2.28
C GLY A 167 -10.93 -11.47 3.59
N VAL A 168 -9.76 -12.06 3.80
CA VAL A 168 -9.51 -12.97 4.95
C VAL A 168 -8.19 -12.71 5.67
N SER A 169 -7.38 -11.79 5.15
CA SER A 169 -6.04 -11.43 5.65
C SER A 169 -5.51 -10.20 4.91
N GLN A 170 -4.29 -9.76 5.28
CA GLN A 170 -3.50 -8.75 4.57
C GLN A 170 -3.37 -9.01 3.06
N SER A 171 -3.44 -10.27 2.62
CA SER A 171 -3.22 -10.63 1.22
C SER A 171 -4.20 -9.98 0.25
N LEU A 172 -5.46 -9.75 0.63
CA LEU A 172 -6.38 -9.02 -0.26
C LEU A 172 -6.05 -7.52 -0.28
N GLY A 173 -5.58 -6.98 0.85
CA GLY A 173 -5.04 -5.62 0.92
C GLY A 173 -3.90 -5.39 -0.05
N HIS A 174 -3.00 -6.37 -0.22
CA HIS A 174 -1.96 -6.30 -1.24
C HIS A 174 -2.55 -6.14 -2.64
N HIS A 175 -3.51 -7.00 -3.00
CA HIS A 175 -4.15 -6.97 -4.32
C HIS A 175 -4.85 -5.63 -4.57
N ILE A 176 -5.68 -5.19 -3.62
CA ILE A 176 -6.39 -3.90 -3.69
C ILE A 176 -5.40 -2.74 -3.86
N ALA A 177 -4.28 -2.74 -3.14
CA ALA A 177 -3.27 -1.71 -3.27
C ALA A 177 -2.60 -1.72 -4.65
N ASN A 178 -2.32 -2.91 -5.21
CA ASN A 178 -1.76 -3.03 -6.57
C ASN A 178 -2.73 -2.50 -7.62
N ASP A 179 -4.01 -2.85 -7.52
CA ASP A 179 -5.06 -2.35 -8.42
C ASP A 179 -5.20 -0.82 -8.31
N ALA A 180 -5.12 -0.27 -7.09
CA ALA A 180 -5.16 1.18 -6.90
C ALA A 180 -3.95 1.88 -7.56
N VAL A 181 -2.75 1.29 -7.52
CA VAL A 181 -1.59 1.82 -8.24
C VAL A 181 -1.82 1.78 -9.75
N ARG A 182 -2.32 0.66 -10.30
CA ARG A 182 -2.68 0.56 -11.72
C ARG A 182 -3.63 1.69 -12.12
N ASP A 183 -4.78 1.79 -11.44
CA ASP A 183 -5.89 2.63 -11.89
C ASP A 183 -5.66 4.14 -11.69
N TRP A 184 -4.88 4.51 -10.67
CA TRP A 184 -4.73 5.92 -10.23
C TRP A 184 -3.34 6.51 -10.40
N VAL A 185 -2.32 5.67 -10.62
CA VAL A 185 -0.97 6.13 -10.94
C VAL A 185 -0.66 5.80 -12.38
N PHE A 186 -0.66 4.52 -12.77
CA PHE A 186 -0.22 4.09 -14.11
C PHE A 186 -1.16 4.53 -15.23
N ASP A 187 -2.45 4.26 -15.10
CA ASP A 187 -3.47 4.65 -16.09
C ASP A 187 -3.66 6.17 -16.20
N LYS A 188 -3.06 6.94 -15.27
CA LYS A 188 -3.07 8.40 -15.23
C LYS A 188 -1.73 9.02 -15.64
N LEU A 189 -0.74 8.21 -16.03
CA LEU A 189 0.53 8.71 -16.52
C LEU A 189 0.33 9.49 -17.81
N THR A 190 0.93 10.68 -17.84
CA THR A 190 1.12 11.46 -19.06
C THR A 190 2.63 11.52 -19.38
N PRO A 191 3.01 11.80 -20.64
CA PRO A 191 4.43 11.98 -20.98
C PRO A 191 5.14 13.03 -20.12
N GLU A 192 4.41 14.04 -19.64
CA GLU A 192 4.91 15.10 -18.76
C GLU A 192 5.23 14.60 -17.35
N LYS A 193 4.41 13.70 -16.80
CA LYS A 193 4.60 13.12 -15.45
C LYS A 193 5.73 12.10 -15.38
N SER A 194 6.01 11.40 -16.48
CA SER A 194 7.04 10.34 -16.54
C SER A 194 8.19 10.74 -17.49
N ARG A 195 8.75 11.94 -17.30
CA ARG A 195 9.92 12.38 -18.06
C ARG A 195 11.15 11.63 -17.56
N PHE A 196 11.49 10.56 -18.27
CA PHE A 196 12.58 9.67 -17.91
C PHE A 196 13.32 9.22 -19.16
N GLU A 197 14.64 9.36 -19.17
CA GLU A 197 15.51 8.90 -20.27
C GLU A 197 15.97 7.46 -20.02
N PRO A 198 15.43 6.47 -20.75
CA PRO A 198 15.69 5.06 -20.47
C PRO A 198 17.05 4.60 -20.98
N THR A 199 17.61 3.59 -20.32
CA THR A 199 18.78 2.83 -20.78
C THR A 199 18.42 1.35 -21.00
N PRO A 200 19.28 0.58 -21.68
CA PRO A 200 19.12 -0.88 -21.77
C PRO A 200 19.24 -1.63 -20.44
N TYR A 201 19.80 -1.00 -19.39
CA TYR A 201 20.13 -1.65 -18.11
C TYR A 201 19.19 -1.25 -16.96
N ASP A 202 18.06 -0.61 -17.27
CA ASP A 202 17.10 -0.16 -16.27
C ASP A 202 16.30 -1.32 -15.68
N VAL A 203 16.29 -1.44 -14.36
CA VAL A 203 15.52 -2.45 -13.63
C VAL A 203 14.73 -1.84 -12.47
N ALA A 204 13.67 -2.51 -12.05
CA ALA A 204 12.91 -2.14 -10.85
C ALA A 204 12.94 -3.29 -9.83
N ILE A 205 13.21 -2.98 -8.57
CA ILE A 205 13.08 -3.94 -7.46
C ILE A 205 11.62 -3.94 -7.03
N ILE A 206 10.93 -5.05 -7.22
CA ILE A 206 9.50 -5.18 -6.95
C ILE A 206 9.23 -6.01 -5.71
N GLY A 207 8.50 -5.46 -4.74
CA GLY A 207 8.11 -6.17 -3.52
C GLY A 207 9.26 -6.29 -2.50
N ASP A 208 10.14 -5.31 -2.44
CA ASP A 208 11.06 -5.10 -1.31
C ASP A 208 10.64 -3.84 -0.56
N TYR A 209 10.45 -3.98 0.73
CA TYR A 209 9.94 -2.93 1.60
C TYR A 209 10.99 -2.30 2.49
N ASN A 210 12.26 -2.58 2.21
CA ASN A 210 13.42 -1.98 2.87
C ASN A 210 13.37 -2.13 4.40
N ILE A 211 13.04 -3.33 4.88
CA ILE A 211 12.93 -3.58 6.32
C ILE A 211 14.34 -3.46 6.92
N GLY A 212 14.58 -2.41 7.71
CA GLY A 212 15.90 -2.18 8.29
C GLY A 212 17.04 -1.97 7.28
N GLY A 213 16.75 -1.61 6.03
CA GLY A 213 17.76 -1.40 4.98
C GLY A 213 17.91 -2.52 3.95
N ASP A 214 17.05 -3.55 3.97
CA ASP A 214 17.13 -4.70 3.05
C ASP A 214 17.24 -4.30 1.56
N ALA A 215 16.38 -3.38 1.09
CA ALA A 215 16.33 -2.96 -0.30
C ALA A 215 17.60 -2.20 -0.71
N TRP A 216 18.16 -1.39 0.18
CA TRP A 216 19.42 -0.68 -0.07
C TRP A 216 20.59 -1.64 -0.25
N SER A 217 20.67 -2.66 0.61
CA SER A 217 21.71 -3.69 0.53
C SER A 217 21.55 -4.59 -0.71
N SER A 218 20.33 -4.74 -1.23
CA SER A 218 20.08 -5.42 -2.50
C SER A 218 20.42 -4.53 -3.70
N ARG A 219 20.07 -3.23 -3.62
CA ARG A 219 20.29 -2.24 -4.66
C ARG A 219 21.78 -2.11 -5.01
N ILE A 220 22.64 -1.98 -4.00
CA ILE A 220 24.08 -1.80 -4.22
C ILE A 220 24.67 -2.93 -5.08
N LEU A 221 24.27 -4.18 -4.84
CA LEU A 221 24.76 -5.32 -5.63
C LEU A 221 24.29 -5.30 -7.08
N LEU A 222 23.05 -4.87 -7.32
CA LEU A 222 22.52 -4.72 -8.69
C LEU A 222 23.23 -3.60 -9.45
N GLU A 223 23.53 -2.50 -8.77
CA GLU A 223 24.26 -1.37 -9.37
C GLU A 223 25.74 -1.68 -9.59
N GLU A 224 26.39 -2.41 -8.67
CA GLU A 224 27.76 -2.92 -8.87
C GLU A 224 27.87 -3.91 -10.04
N MET A 225 26.79 -4.64 -10.33
CA MET A 225 26.70 -5.51 -11.52
C MET A 225 26.55 -4.70 -12.83
N GLY A 226 26.36 -3.39 -12.75
CA GLY A 226 26.20 -2.49 -13.90
C GLY A 226 24.74 -2.24 -14.31
N LEU A 227 23.77 -2.66 -13.50
CA LEU A 227 22.37 -2.30 -13.71
C LEU A 227 22.07 -0.92 -13.15
N ARG A 228 21.00 -0.28 -13.65
CA ARG A 228 20.47 0.96 -13.08
C ARG A 228 19.13 0.69 -12.41
N VAL A 229 19.06 0.78 -11.07
CA VAL A 229 17.81 0.55 -10.35
C VAL A 229 16.97 1.83 -10.38
N ILE A 230 15.91 1.83 -11.18
CA ILE A 230 15.08 3.03 -11.43
C ILE A 230 13.90 3.18 -10.46
N ALA A 231 13.57 2.11 -9.73
CA ALA A 231 12.50 2.11 -8.74
C ALA A 231 12.65 1.00 -7.70
N GLN A 232 12.16 1.26 -6.49
CA GLN A 232 12.03 0.29 -5.40
C GLN A 232 10.59 0.28 -4.86
N TRP A 233 9.95 -0.89 -4.86
CA TRP A 233 8.54 -1.06 -4.50
C TRP A 233 8.37 -1.79 -3.17
N SER A 234 8.06 -1.12 -2.07
CA SER A 234 7.95 0.34 -1.91
C SER A 234 8.84 0.91 -0.82
N GLY A 235 9.74 0.11 -0.25
CA GLY A 235 10.67 0.59 0.77
C GLY A 235 11.58 1.68 0.22
N ASP A 236 11.62 2.83 0.89
CA ASP A 236 12.29 4.06 0.42
C ASP A 236 11.81 4.60 -0.94
N GLY A 237 10.75 4.03 -1.51
CA GLY A 237 10.25 4.41 -2.83
C GLY A 237 9.57 5.78 -2.83
N SER A 238 9.67 6.50 -3.93
CA SER A 238 8.96 7.76 -4.20
C SER A 238 7.86 7.59 -5.23
N LEU A 239 6.87 8.50 -5.27
CA LEU A 239 5.85 8.51 -6.31
C LEU A 239 6.48 8.60 -7.71
N ALA A 240 7.53 9.40 -7.87
CA ALA A 240 8.23 9.53 -9.14
C ALA A 240 8.87 8.20 -9.62
N GLU A 241 9.45 7.42 -8.70
CA GLU A 241 9.98 6.09 -9.02
C GLU A 241 8.86 5.11 -9.41
N LEU A 242 7.72 5.16 -8.72
CA LEU A 242 6.55 4.39 -9.12
C LEU A 242 6.14 4.75 -10.55
N GLU A 243 6.00 6.04 -10.84
CA GLU A 243 5.63 6.56 -12.17
C GLU A 243 6.66 6.27 -13.29
N ALA A 244 7.94 6.08 -12.93
CA ALA A 244 9.01 5.69 -13.85
C ALA A 244 9.08 4.17 -14.09
N THR A 245 8.49 3.36 -13.22
CA THR A 245 8.60 1.89 -13.26
C THR A 245 8.18 1.25 -14.60
N PRO A 246 7.13 1.71 -15.30
CA PRO A 246 6.78 1.18 -16.63
C PRO A 246 7.88 1.33 -17.69
N LYS A 247 8.96 2.09 -17.42
CA LYS A 247 10.12 2.26 -18.31
C LYS A 247 11.24 1.24 -18.06
N ALA A 248 11.17 0.47 -16.98
CA ALA A 248 12.14 -0.58 -16.68
C ALA A 248 12.19 -1.64 -17.79
N LYS A 249 13.37 -2.24 -17.99
CA LYS A 249 13.58 -3.36 -18.92
C LYS A 249 13.33 -4.72 -18.26
N LEU A 250 13.44 -4.78 -16.94
CA LEU A 250 13.17 -5.97 -16.15
C LEU A 250 12.62 -5.61 -14.76
N ASN A 251 11.57 -6.30 -14.34
CA ASN A 251 11.04 -6.27 -12.98
C ASN A 251 11.63 -7.43 -12.16
N ILE A 252 12.37 -7.11 -11.10
CA ILE A 252 12.99 -8.08 -10.19
C ILE A 252 12.07 -8.27 -8.98
N LEU A 253 11.24 -9.31 -9.02
CA LEU A 253 10.21 -9.56 -8.01
C LEU A 253 10.74 -10.35 -6.81
N HIS A 254 10.94 -9.67 -5.68
CA HIS A 254 11.35 -10.29 -4.41
C HIS A 254 10.14 -10.89 -3.66
N CYS A 255 9.26 -10.05 -3.10
CA CYS A 255 8.03 -10.55 -2.48
C CYS A 255 6.98 -10.88 -3.55
N TYR A 256 7.00 -12.13 -4.02
CA TYR A 256 6.00 -12.64 -4.96
C TYR A 256 4.57 -12.37 -4.49
N ARG A 257 4.23 -12.65 -3.21
CA ARG A 257 2.84 -12.62 -2.76
C ARG A 257 2.19 -11.25 -2.85
N SER A 258 2.90 -10.20 -2.49
CA SER A 258 2.30 -8.86 -2.41
C SER A 258 2.28 -8.13 -3.74
N MET A 259 3.24 -8.38 -4.63
CA MET A 259 3.40 -7.57 -5.85
C MET A 259 3.30 -8.34 -7.17
N ASN A 260 3.07 -9.66 -7.17
CA ASN A 260 2.85 -10.40 -8.44
C ASN A 260 1.65 -9.85 -9.26
N TYR A 261 0.72 -9.12 -8.64
CA TYR A 261 -0.43 -8.55 -9.34
C TYR A 261 0.02 -7.46 -10.30
N ILE A 262 0.73 -6.43 -9.80
CA ILE A 262 1.25 -5.35 -10.64
C ILE A 262 2.39 -5.80 -11.55
N SER A 263 3.16 -6.84 -11.17
CA SER A 263 4.19 -7.39 -12.07
C SER A 263 3.61 -8.13 -13.29
N ARG A 264 2.38 -8.64 -13.20
CA ARG A 264 1.70 -9.32 -14.31
C ARG A 264 0.98 -8.35 -15.25
N HIS A 265 0.53 -7.22 -14.69
CA HIS A 265 -0.06 -6.12 -15.46
C HIS A 265 1.02 -5.48 -16.34
#